data_AF-A0A645ESS9-F1
#
_entry.id   AF-A0A645ESS9-F1
#
_cell.length_a   1.000
_cell.length_b   1.000
_cell.length_c   1.000
_cell.angle_alpha   90.00
_cell.angle_beta   90.00
_cell.angle_gamma   90.00
#
_symmetry.space_group_name_H-M   'P 1'
#
loop_
_entity.id
_entity.type
_entity.pdbx_description
1 polymer ?
#
loop_
_entity_poly.entity_id
_entity_poly.type
_entity_poly.pdbx_seq_one_letter_code
_entity_poly.pdbx_strand_id
1 'polypeptide(L)'
;MFGSQLVVDADDNVLRRVPKLLLSACGWSLEETAARCRALGGVPVPAHVDRDSYSVLSVLGLLPPEPAFCAVELHDPALLPGLLRTGRLPGGLEVLCSSDAHRLADVTERPFRLCETSVLQPLLHAVY
;
A
#
# COMPACT_ATOMS: atom_id res chain seq x y z
N MET A 1 -10.50 13.54 -16.10
CA MET A 1 -9.74 14.73 -15.69
C MET A 1 -9.10 14.44 -14.34
N PHE A 2 -7.82 14.80 -14.14
CA PHE A 2 -7.01 14.39 -12.97
C PHE A 2 -7.14 15.31 -11.73
N GLY A 3 -8.20 16.11 -11.65
CA GLY A 3 -8.42 17.07 -10.55
C GLY A 3 -7.42 18.24 -10.54
N SER A 4 -7.64 19.19 -9.62
CA SER A 4 -6.66 20.25 -9.33
C SER A 4 -5.71 19.77 -8.23
N GLN A 5 -4.41 20.01 -8.41
CA GLN A 5 -3.38 19.68 -7.42
C GLN A 5 -2.94 20.97 -6.75
N LEU A 6 -3.35 21.16 -5.51
CA LEU A 6 -3.24 22.44 -4.80
C LEU A 6 -2.34 22.29 -3.58
N VAL A 7 -1.62 23.36 -3.27
CA VAL A 7 -1.05 23.57 -1.93
C VAL A 7 -1.98 24.56 -1.23
N VAL A 8 -2.49 24.16 -0.07
CA VAL A 8 -3.40 24.97 0.75
C VAL A 8 -2.77 25.25 2.11
N ASP A 9 -3.18 26.33 2.77
CA ASP A 9 -2.87 26.59 4.18
C ASP A 9 -3.89 25.91 5.12
N ALA A 10 -3.80 26.17 6.42
CA ALA A 10 -4.68 25.58 7.43
C ALA A 10 -6.14 26.08 7.37
N ASP A 11 -6.39 27.18 6.65
CA ASP A 11 -7.71 27.79 6.46
C ASP A 11 -8.25 27.47 5.04
N ASP A 12 -7.73 26.43 4.40
CA ASP A 12 -8.06 25.97 3.04
C ASP A 12 -7.80 27.01 1.91
N ASN A 13 -7.02 28.07 2.18
CA ASN A 13 -6.69 29.05 1.14
C ASN A 13 -5.69 28.46 0.15
N VAL A 14 -5.96 28.62 -1.15
CA VAL A 14 -5.06 28.13 -2.21
C VAL A 14 -3.82 29.00 -2.31
N LEU A 15 -2.67 28.45 -1.90
CA LEU A 15 -1.37 29.12 -2.01
C LEU A 15 -0.80 29.01 -3.43
N ARG A 16 -0.91 27.83 -4.05
CA ARG A 16 -0.47 27.59 -5.44
C ARG A 16 -1.05 26.32 -6.05
N ARG A 17 -0.93 26.21 -7.38
CA ARG A 17 -1.16 24.97 -8.15
C ARG A 17 0.16 24.23 -8.36
N VAL A 18 0.13 22.90 -8.36
CA VAL A 18 1.28 22.04 -8.68
C VAL A 18 1.23 21.65 -10.16
N PRO A 19 2.19 22.10 -10.99
CA PRO A 19 2.21 21.76 -12.42
C PRO A 19 2.57 20.30 -12.70
N LYS A 20 3.38 19.70 -11.83
CA LYS A 20 3.75 18.28 -11.91
C LYS A 20 2.53 17.41 -11.64
N LEU A 21 2.29 16.40 -12.48
CA LEU A 21 1.29 15.36 -12.20
C LEU A 21 1.80 14.45 -11.08
N LEU A 22 1.24 14.56 -9.87
CA LEU A 22 1.62 13.80 -8.68
C LEU A 22 1.00 12.40 -8.65
N LEU A 23 0.00 12.13 -9.50
CA LEU A 23 -0.62 10.81 -9.64
C LEU A 23 0.32 9.78 -10.29
N SER A 24 1.30 10.24 -11.06
CA SER A 24 2.23 9.34 -11.74
C SER A 24 3.18 8.66 -10.76
N ALA A 25 3.47 7.39 -11.00
CA ALA A 25 4.45 6.63 -10.24
C ALA A 25 5.81 7.35 -10.19
N CYS A 26 6.52 7.20 -9.08
CA CYS A 26 7.89 7.65 -8.97
C CYS A 26 8.81 6.81 -9.88
N GLY A 27 10.02 7.30 -10.16
CA GLY A 27 10.97 6.63 -11.04
C GLY A 27 11.76 5.49 -10.39
N TRP A 28 11.26 4.89 -9.32
CA TRP A 28 11.92 3.78 -8.62
C TRP A 28 11.29 2.44 -9.01
N SER A 29 12.12 1.40 -9.07
CA SER A 29 11.63 0.02 -9.21
C SER A 29 10.95 -0.45 -7.91
N LEU A 30 10.29 -1.60 -7.98
CA LEU A 30 9.68 -2.25 -6.82
C LEU A 30 10.75 -2.61 -5.78
N GLU A 31 11.89 -3.13 -6.23
CA GLU A 31 13.06 -3.51 -5.45
C GLU A 31 13.69 -2.29 -4.77
N GLU A 32 13.92 -1.21 -5.53
CA GLU A 32 14.48 0.03 -5.01
C GLU A 32 13.57 0.66 -3.96
N THR A 33 12.26 0.67 -4.21
CA THR A 33 11.26 1.20 -3.26
C THR A 33 11.27 0.39 -1.97
N ALA A 34 11.26 -0.94 -2.07
CA ALA A 34 11.30 -1.82 -0.90
C ALA A 34 12.63 -1.69 -0.13
N ALA A 35 13.76 -1.58 -0.81
CA ALA A 35 15.07 -1.38 -0.20
C ALA A 35 15.15 -0.05 0.55
N ARG A 36 14.66 1.05 -0.05
CA ARG A 36 14.62 2.38 0.58
C ARG A 36 13.71 2.40 1.81
N CYS A 37 12.53 1.77 1.73
CA CYS A 37 11.63 1.64 2.87
C CYS A 37 12.33 0.96 4.06
N ARG A 38 13.00 -0.18 3.82
CA ARG A 38 13.75 -0.90 4.86
C ARG A 38 14.92 -0.08 5.42
N ALA A 39 15.63 0.66 4.57
CA ALA A 39 16.75 1.52 5.01
C ALA A 39 16.31 2.64 5.97
N LEU A 40 15.03 3.03 5.93
CA LEU A 40 14.42 3.99 6.86
C LEU A 40 13.81 3.32 8.10
N GLY A 41 14.01 2.01 8.29
CA GLY A 41 13.40 1.24 9.39
C GLY A 41 11.93 0.86 9.15
N GLY A 42 11.41 1.07 7.93
CA GLY A 42 10.05 0.71 7.57
C GLY A 42 9.90 -0.75 7.12
N VAL A 43 8.65 -1.21 7.08
CA VAL A 43 8.27 -2.51 6.48
C VAL A 43 7.53 -2.23 5.17
N PRO A 44 8.08 -2.63 4.01
CA PRO A 44 7.40 -2.42 2.74
C PRO A 44 6.22 -3.40 2.60
N VAL A 45 5.04 -2.86 2.33
CA VAL A 45 3.80 -3.62 2.13
C VAL A 45 3.20 -3.20 0.79
N PRO A 46 3.17 -4.06 -0.23
CA PRO A 46 2.46 -3.79 -1.46
C PRO A 46 0.97 -3.60 -1.17
N ALA A 47 0.44 -2.43 -1.51
CA ALA A 47 -0.94 -2.07 -1.28
C ALA A 47 -1.88 -2.78 -2.27
N HIS A 48 -3.09 -3.12 -1.82
CA HIS A 48 -4.24 -3.60 -2.62
C HIS A 48 -3.82 -4.45 -3.85
N VAL A 49 -3.04 -5.51 -3.62
CA VAL A 49 -2.26 -6.20 -4.67
C VAL A 49 -3.12 -6.86 -5.74
N ASP A 50 -4.39 -7.09 -5.44
CA ASP A 50 -5.41 -7.79 -6.22
C ASP A 50 -6.38 -6.86 -6.98
N ARG A 51 -6.24 -5.53 -6.88
CA ARG A 51 -7.04 -4.62 -7.73
C ARG A 51 -6.76 -4.83 -9.22
N ASP A 52 -7.77 -4.60 -10.06
CA ASP A 52 -7.64 -4.73 -11.52
C ASP A 52 -6.77 -3.65 -12.19
N SER A 53 -6.37 -2.60 -11.46
CA SER A 53 -5.50 -1.54 -11.95
C SER A 53 -4.58 -1.02 -10.86
N TYR A 54 -3.39 -0.55 -11.25
CA TYR A 54 -2.36 0.01 -10.36
C TYR A 54 -1.96 -0.91 -9.20
N SER A 55 -2.11 -2.22 -9.37
CA SER A 55 -1.71 -3.24 -8.40
C SER A 55 -0.57 -4.09 -8.95
N VAL A 56 0.20 -4.72 -8.04
CA VAL A 56 1.25 -5.66 -8.43
C VAL A 56 0.72 -6.78 -9.31
N LEU A 57 -0.44 -7.37 -8.98
CA LEU A 57 -0.97 -8.48 -9.75
C LEU A 57 -1.55 -8.06 -11.11
N SER A 58 -2.04 -6.83 -11.25
CA SER A 58 -2.49 -6.29 -12.55
C SER A 58 -1.33 -6.00 -13.51
N VAL A 59 -0.17 -5.62 -12.97
CA VAL A 59 0.99 -5.21 -13.77
C VAL A 59 1.93 -6.38 -14.05
N LEU A 60 2.21 -7.21 -13.04
CA LEU A 60 3.20 -8.29 -13.11
C LEU A 60 2.55 -9.69 -13.19
N GLY A 61 1.24 -9.82 -12.96
CA GLY A 61 0.52 -11.09 -12.95
C GLY A 61 0.68 -11.90 -11.66
N LEU A 62 1.79 -11.72 -10.94
CA LEU A 62 2.14 -12.37 -9.68
C LEU A 62 2.98 -11.44 -8.80
N LEU A 63 3.06 -11.73 -7.50
CA LEU A 63 4.01 -11.08 -6.60
C LEU A 63 5.39 -11.73 -6.80
N PRO A 64 6.41 -10.99 -7.28
CA PRO A 64 7.72 -11.58 -7.51
C PRO A 64 8.37 -12.02 -6.19
N PRO A 65 9.25 -13.02 -6.23
CA PRO A 65 9.94 -13.51 -5.02
C PRO A 65 10.90 -12.46 -4.44
N GLU A 66 11.42 -11.57 -5.30
CA GLU A 66 12.19 -10.41 -4.91
C GLU A 66 11.46 -9.13 -5.36
N PRO A 67 11.41 -8.09 -4.51
CA PRO A 67 11.96 -8.05 -3.17
C PRO A 67 11.13 -8.90 -2.18
N ALA A 68 11.78 -9.57 -1.23
CA ALA A 68 11.11 -10.42 -0.25
C ALA A 68 10.17 -9.64 0.71
N PHE A 69 8.89 -9.55 0.38
CA PHE A 69 7.86 -8.97 1.24
C PHE A 69 7.45 -9.94 2.34
N CYS A 70 7.12 -9.42 3.52
CA CYS A 70 6.60 -10.19 4.65
C CYS A 70 5.09 -10.00 4.85
N ALA A 71 4.52 -8.97 4.23
CA ALA A 71 3.10 -8.68 4.27
C ALA A 71 2.63 -8.11 2.93
N VAL A 72 1.34 -8.27 2.64
CA VAL A 72 0.63 -7.65 1.52
C VAL A 72 -0.71 -7.14 2.00
N GLU A 73 -1.24 -6.14 1.31
CA GLU A 73 -2.63 -5.72 1.48
C GLU A 73 -3.48 -6.27 0.33
N LEU A 74 -4.62 -6.86 0.68
CA LEU A 74 -5.67 -7.21 -0.28
C LEU A 74 -6.82 -6.21 -0.19
N HIS A 75 -7.35 -5.87 -1.35
CA HIS A 75 -8.61 -5.16 -1.52
C HIS A 75 -9.80 -6.08 -1.24
N ASP A 76 -9.81 -7.30 -1.79
CA ASP A 76 -10.80 -8.34 -1.52
C ASP A 76 -10.13 -9.56 -0.85
N PRO A 77 -10.22 -9.71 0.48
CA PRO A 77 -9.63 -10.84 1.20
C PRO A 77 -10.22 -12.19 0.79
N ALA A 78 -11.41 -12.23 0.17
CA ALA A 78 -12.01 -13.47 -0.31
C ALA A 78 -11.21 -14.13 -1.46
N LEU A 79 -10.36 -13.36 -2.15
CA LEU A 79 -9.52 -13.86 -3.25
C LEU A 79 -8.28 -14.62 -2.77
N LEU A 80 -7.86 -14.45 -1.51
CA LEU A 80 -6.63 -15.02 -0.96
C LEU A 80 -6.48 -16.54 -1.24
N PRO A 81 -7.48 -17.41 -0.97
CA PRO A 81 -7.32 -18.85 -1.22
C PRO A 81 -7.04 -19.17 -2.69
N GLY A 82 -7.63 -18.42 -3.62
CA GLY A 82 -7.39 -18.57 -5.05
C GLY A 82 -6.01 -18.09 -5.48
N LEU A 83 -5.55 -16.97 -4.93
CA LEU A 83 -4.23 -16.40 -5.22
C LEU A 83 -3.09 -17.32 -4.72
N LEU A 84 -3.25 -17.92 -3.53
CA LEU A 84 -2.32 -18.91 -3.00
C LEU A 84 -2.29 -20.18 -3.86
N ARG A 85 -3.47 -20.71 -4.20
CA ARG A 85 -3.58 -21.95 -5.01
C ARG A 85 -2.98 -21.80 -6.42
N THR A 86 -3.07 -20.60 -7.00
CA THR A 86 -2.51 -20.32 -8.33
C THR A 86 -1.02 -19.93 -8.29
N GLY A 87 -0.44 -19.74 -7.10
CA GLY A 87 0.93 -19.27 -6.94
C GLY A 87 1.15 -17.80 -7.29
N ARG A 88 0.07 -17.03 -7.46
CA ARG A 88 0.15 -15.57 -7.72
C ARG A 88 0.58 -14.80 -6.49
N LEU A 89 0.28 -15.32 -5.30
CA LEU A 89 0.85 -14.88 -4.03
C LEU A 89 1.54 -16.06 -3.35
N PRO A 90 2.76 -15.87 -2.79
CA PRO A 90 3.39 -16.89 -1.97
C PRO A 90 2.68 -17.03 -0.62
N GLY A 91 2.76 -18.22 -0.04
CA GLY A 91 2.29 -18.46 1.33
C GLY A 91 3.21 -17.83 2.38
N GLY A 92 2.71 -17.70 3.62
CA GLY A 92 3.50 -17.18 4.75
C GLY A 92 3.55 -15.66 4.85
N LEU A 93 2.90 -14.95 3.94
CA LEU A 93 2.70 -13.50 4.04
C LEU A 93 1.62 -13.17 5.08
N GLU A 94 1.85 -12.14 5.88
CA GLU A 94 0.77 -11.49 6.62
C GLU A 94 -0.14 -10.72 5.64
N VAL A 95 -1.46 -10.86 5.81
CA VAL A 95 -2.44 -10.24 4.92
C VAL A 95 -3.19 -9.15 5.66
N LEU A 96 -3.12 -7.94 5.13
CA LEU A 96 -3.87 -6.78 5.58
C LEU A 96 -5.08 -6.55 4.68
N CYS A 97 -6.07 -5.85 5.23
CA CYS A 97 -7.18 -5.29 4.49
C CYS A 97 -7.46 -3.90 5.06
N SER A 98 -7.46 -2.88 4.20
CA SER A 98 -7.84 -1.51 4.57
C SER A 98 -8.86 -0.95 3.59
N SER A 99 -9.41 0.23 3.90
CA SER A 99 -10.46 0.85 3.09
C SER A 99 -9.95 1.60 1.87
N ASP A 100 -8.67 1.97 1.79
CA ASP A 100 -8.13 2.86 0.75
C ASP A 100 -9.03 4.12 0.56
N ALA A 101 -9.49 4.67 1.69
CA ALA A 101 -10.54 5.69 1.72
C ALA A 101 -10.04 7.03 1.16
N HIS A 102 -10.82 7.60 0.23
CA HIS A 102 -10.57 8.92 -0.37
C HIS A 102 -11.51 10.00 0.19
N ARG A 103 -12.43 9.62 1.09
CA ARG A 103 -13.36 10.50 1.80
C ARG A 103 -13.46 10.03 3.24
N LEU A 104 -13.74 10.96 4.16
CA LEU A 104 -13.86 10.64 5.58
C LEU A 104 -14.95 9.58 5.87
N ALA A 105 -16.07 9.66 5.15
CA ALA A 105 -17.17 8.71 5.29
C ALA A 105 -16.82 7.29 4.84
N ASP A 106 -15.74 7.11 4.06
CA ASP A 106 -15.30 5.81 3.55
C ASP A 106 -14.26 5.15 4.48
N VAL A 107 -13.79 5.87 5.51
CA VAL A 107 -12.87 5.32 6.52
C VAL A 107 -13.63 4.29 7.35
N THR A 108 -13.11 3.06 7.42
CA THR A 108 -13.75 2.01 8.21
C THR A 108 -13.74 2.37 9.70
N GLU A 109 -14.92 2.38 10.33
CA GLU A 109 -15.04 2.66 11.77
C GLU A 109 -14.40 1.59 12.65
N ARG A 110 -14.31 0.35 12.15
CA ARG A 110 -13.69 -0.77 12.86
C ARG A 110 -12.21 -0.87 12.48
N PRO A 111 -11.27 -0.55 13.40
CA PRO A 111 -9.85 -0.65 13.10
C PRO A 111 -9.43 -2.12 12.93
N PHE A 112 -8.60 -2.37 11.92
CA PHE A 112 -7.86 -3.62 11.82
C PHE A 112 -6.90 -3.72 13.01
N ARG A 113 -6.94 -4.86 13.72
CA ARG A 113 -6.01 -5.10 14.84
C ARG A 113 -4.89 -5.99 14.34
N LEU A 114 -3.66 -5.50 14.48
CA LEU A 114 -2.47 -6.31 14.31
C LEU A 114 -2.41 -7.34 15.45
N CYS A 115 -2.03 -8.57 15.10
CA CYS A 115 -1.66 -9.58 16.10
C CYS A 115 -0.39 -9.14 16.83
N GLU A 116 -0.19 -9.56 18.08
CA GLU A 116 1.06 -9.30 18.81
C GLU A 116 2.30 -9.85 18.09
N THR A 117 2.12 -10.91 17.28
CA THR A 117 3.17 -11.51 16.46
C THR A 117 3.21 -10.95 15.03
N SER A 118 2.51 -9.85 14.75
CA SER A 118 2.49 -9.22 13.43
C SER A 118 3.89 -8.76 13.02
N VAL A 119 4.24 -8.91 11.75
CA VAL A 119 5.48 -8.38 11.18
C VAL A 119 5.50 -6.84 11.21
N LEU A 120 4.34 -6.22 11.40
CA LEU A 120 4.15 -4.77 11.48
C LEU A 120 4.11 -4.25 12.91
N GLN A 121 4.08 -5.14 13.91
CA GLN A 121 4.07 -4.77 15.33
C GLN A 121 5.19 -3.77 15.71
N PRO A 122 6.43 -3.87 15.19
CA PRO A 122 7.49 -2.90 15.50
C PRO A 122 7.13 -1.46 15.11
N LEU A 123 6.27 -1.26 14.11
CA LEU A 123 5.87 0.08 13.65
C LEU A 123 4.96 0.80 14.65
N LEU A 124 4.25 0.09 15.51
CA LEU A 124 3.38 0.70 16.53
C LEU A 124 4.14 1.33 17.69
N HIS A 125 5.41 0.94 17.88
CA HIS A 125 6.27 1.41 18.96
C HIS A 125 7.43 2.29 18.46
N ALA A 126 7.47 2.57 17.15
CA ALA A 126 8.41 3.50 16.56
C ALA A 126 8.05 4.92 17.00
N VAL A 127 8.63 5.36 18.12
CA VAL A 127 8.59 6.75 18.56
C VAL A 127 9.64 7.50 17.74
N TYR A 128 9.18 8.42 16.87
CA TYR A 128 10.03 9.40 16.19
C TYR A 128 10.18 10.66 17.04
#